data_AF-A0A7V6KW07-F1
#
_entry.id   AF-A0A7V6KW07-F1
#
_cell.length_a   1.000
_cell.length_b   1.000
_cell.length_c   1.000
_cell.angle_alpha   90.00
_cell.angle_beta   90.00
_cell.angle_gamma   90.00
#
_symmetry.space_group_name_H-M   'P 1'
#
loop_
_entity.id
_entity.type
_entity.pdbx_description
1 polymer ?
#
loop_
_entity_poly.entity_id
_entity_poly.type
_entity_poly.pdbx_seq_one_letter_code
_entity_poly.pdbx_strand_id
1 'polypeptide(L)'
;MTEKDRENIALFRYGIIAPILNGQVSNQTEYLAEVCSQVHQVPYYGPKEFAPKTISCWLLDYRRGGFDGLKPKRRSDRGQPRKLNRELEEHIIALRKEARNLPASVFYDQLV
;
A
#
# COMPACT_ATOMS: atom_id res chain seq x y z
N MET A 1 6.08 4.50 8.00
CA MET A 1 6.12 3.04 8.24
C MET A 1 7.53 2.60 8.55
N THR A 2 7.76 2.19 9.79
CA THR A 2 8.99 1.58 10.32
C THR A 2 9.04 0.08 9.99
N GLU A 3 10.15 -0.62 10.28
CA GLU A 3 10.21 -2.08 10.11
C GLU A 3 9.27 -2.82 11.07
N LYS A 4 9.13 -2.34 12.31
CA LYS A 4 8.18 -2.88 13.28
C LYS A 4 6.73 -2.78 12.79
N ASP A 5 6.38 -1.66 12.14
CA ASP A 5 5.06 -1.51 11.52
C ASP A 5 4.84 -2.57 10.41
N ARG A 6 5.88 -2.82 9.59
CA ARG A 6 5.81 -3.81 8.50
C ARG A 6 5.64 -5.23 9.02
N GLU A 7 6.34 -5.56 10.09
CA GLU A 7 6.22 -6.85 10.79
C GLU A 7 4.84 -7.03 11.39
N ASN A 8 4.29 -6.01 12.05
CA ASN A 8 2.94 -6.07 12.60
C ASN A 8 1.89 -6.29 11.50
N ILE A 9 2.04 -5.63 10.34
CA ILE A 9 1.16 -5.87 9.20
C ILE A 9 1.32 -7.29 8.65
N ALA A 10 2.55 -7.81 8.56
CA ALA A 10 2.80 -9.18 8.12
C ALA A 10 2.21 -10.22 9.10
N LEU A 11 2.31 -9.99 10.41
CA LEU A 11 1.68 -10.81 11.45
C LEU A 11 0.16 -10.83 11.29
N PHE A 12 -0.45 -9.66 11.10
CA PHE A 12 -1.89 -9.55 10.84
C PHE A 12 -2.30 -10.36 9.60
N ARG A 13 -1.59 -10.18 8.48
CA ARG A 13 -1.85 -10.94 7.24
C ARG A 13 -1.67 -12.44 7.43
N TYR A 14 -0.63 -12.84 8.16
CA TYR A 14 -0.37 -14.24 8.50
C TYR A 14 -1.52 -14.84 9.31
N GLY A 15 -2.04 -14.12 10.31
CA GLY A 15 -3.19 -14.55 11.11
C GLY A 15 -4.43 -14.86 10.25
N ILE A 16 -4.67 -14.09 9.19
CA ILE A 16 -5.77 -14.34 8.25
C ILE A 16 -5.51 -15.59 7.39
N ILE A 17 -4.27 -15.85 6.95
CA ILE A 17 -4.01 -16.96 6.02
C ILE A 17 -3.61 -18.27 6.72
N ALA A 18 -3.23 -18.22 8.00
CA ALA A 18 -2.76 -19.37 8.76
C ALA A 18 -3.76 -20.54 8.81
N PRO A 19 -5.08 -20.33 9.00
CA PRO A 19 -6.04 -21.42 8.98
C PRO A 19 -6.05 -22.20 7.65
N ILE A 20 -5.89 -21.49 6.53
CA ILE A 20 -5.81 -22.10 5.20
C ILE A 20 -4.50 -22.88 5.05
N LEU A 21 -3.38 -22.30 5.49
CA LEU A 21 -2.05 -22.92 5.39
C LEU A 21 -1.94 -24.21 6.21
N ASN A 22 -2.58 -24.23 7.38
CA ASN A 22 -2.55 -25.36 8.30
C ASN A 22 -3.61 -26.44 7.99
N GLY A 23 -4.38 -26.29 6.90
CA GLY A 23 -5.44 -27.23 6.55
C GLY A 23 -6.62 -27.24 7.53
N GLN A 24 -6.80 -26.16 8.29
CA GLN A 24 -7.89 -26.02 9.28
C GLN A 24 -9.19 -25.51 8.63
N VAL A 25 -9.16 -25.23 7.33
CA VAL A 25 -10.29 -24.74 6.54
C VAL A 25 -10.70 -25.84 5.56
N SER A 26 -11.95 -26.29 5.65
CA SER A 26 -12.53 -27.29 4.74
C SER A 26 -12.86 -26.71 3.36
N ASN A 27 -13.37 -25.46 3.32
CA ASN A 27 -13.69 -24.73 2.09
C ASN A 27 -13.05 -23.34 2.10
N GLN A 28 -12.02 -23.16 1.29
CA GLN A 28 -11.27 -21.90 1.22
C GLN A 28 -12.16 -20.73 0.73
N THR A 29 -13.10 -20.98 -0.18
CA THR A 29 -13.96 -19.91 -0.74
C THR A 29 -14.89 -19.36 0.33
N GLU A 30 -15.50 -20.23 1.13
CA GLU A 30 -16.41 -19.87 2.21
C GLU A 30 -15.67 -19.09 3.31
N TYR A 31 -14.52 -19.60 3.75
CA TYR A 31 -13.69 -18.90 4.73
C TYR A 31 -13.26 -17.51 4.25
N LEU A 32 -12.85 -17.38 2.98
CA LEU A 32 -12.48 -16.08 2.43
C LEU A 32 -13.69 -15.13 2.34
N ALA A 33 -14.88 -15.63 2.03
CA ALA A 33 -16.10 -14.83 2.03
C ALA A 33 -16.44 -14.30 3.43
N GLU A 34 -16.34 -15.15 4.45
CA GLU A 34 -16.54 -14.77 5.85
C GLU A 34 -15.53 -13.69 6.28
N VAL A 35 -14.24 -13.92 6.07
CA VAL A 35 -13.20 -12.94 6.45
C VAL A 35 -13.38 -11.63 5.70
N CYS A 36 -13.76 -11.66 4.42
CA CYS A 36 -13.96 -10.45 3.62
C CYS A 36 -15.26 -9.70 3.98
N SER A 37 -16.19 -10.33 4.70
CA SER A 37 -17.43 -9.67 5.16
C SER A 37 -17.23 -8.73 6.35
N GLN A 38 -16.04 -8.75 6.97
CA GLN A 38 -15.73 -8.03 8.19
C GLN A 38 -14.77 -6.85 7.96
N VAL A 39 -14.90 -5.81 8.79
CA VAL A 39 -13.92 -4.73 8.89
C VAL A 39 -12.80 -5.16 9.83
N HIS A 40 -11.56 -5.14 9.34
CA HIS A 40 -10.39 -5.53 10.10
C HIS A 40 -9.64 -4.32 10.64
N GLN A 41 -9.21 -4.39 11.90
CA GLN A 41 -8.29 -3.40 12.46
C GLN A 41 -6.86 -3.73 12.05
N VAL A 42 -6.40 -3.10 10.96
CA VAL A 42 -5.09 -3.39 10.39
C VAL A 42 -4.03 -2.51 11.06
N PRO A 43 -2.94 -3.09 11.58
CA PRO A 43 -1.83 -2.31 12.12
C PRO A 43 -1.36 -1.24 11.12
N TYR A 44 -1.05 -0.04 11.61
CA TYR A 44 -0.66 1.16 10.84
C TYR A 44 -1.72 1.75 9.90
N TYR A 45 -2.64 0.96 9.33
CA TYR A 45 -3.64 1.43 8.36
C TYR A 45 -5.03 1.70 8.95
N GLY A 46 -5.35 1.16 10.13
CA GLY A 46 -6.68 1.29 10.75
C GLY A 46 -7.73 0.35 10.13
N PRO A 47 -9.03 0.67 10.25
CA PRO A 47 -10.12 -0.18 9.75
C PRO A 47 -10.06 -0.34 8.23
N LYS A 48 -10.06 -1.60 7.76
CA LYS A 48 -10.06 -1.94 6.33
C LYS A 48 -10.90 -3.17 6.04
N GLU A 49 -11.54 -3.14 4.87
CA GLU A 49 -12.14 -4.30 4.23
C GLU A 49 -11.23 -4.80 3.11
N PHE A 50 -11.35 -6.09 2.78
CA PHE A 50 -10.55 -6.73 1.76
C PHE A 50 -11.42 -7.57 0.84
N ALA A 51 -11.04 -7.65 -0.43
CA ALA A 51 -11.63 -8.60 -1.36
C ALA A 51 -10.94 -9.98 -1.23
N PRO A 52 -11.64 -11.09 -1.55
CA PRO A 52 -11.06 -12.45 -1.51
C PRO A 52 -9.77 -12.57 -2.34
N LYS A 53 -9.69 -11.84 -3.45
CA LYS A 53 -8.49 -11.81 -4.30
C LYS A 53 -7.28 -11.25 -3.57
N THR A 54 -7.44 -10.26 -2.71
CA THR A 54 -6.35 -9.65 -1.94
C THR A 54 -5.74 -10.65 -0.97
N ILE A 55 -6.58 -11.37 -0.22
CA ILE A 55 -6.13 -12.40 0.73
C ILE A 55 -5.48 -13.58 -0.02
N SER A 56 -6.04 -13.95 -1.17
CA SER A 56 -5.44 -14.97 -2.06
C SER A 56 -4.05 -14.59 -2.53
N CYS A 57 -3.79 -13.30 -2.80
CA CYS A 57 -2.44 -12.83 -3.11
C CYS A 57 -1.49 -12.97 -1.92
N TRP A 58 -1.94 -12.73 -0.68
CA TRP A 58 -1.09 -12.95 0.50
C TRP A 58 -0.70 -14.41 0.69
N LEU A 59 -1.60 -15.36 0.42
CA LEU A 59 -1.25 -16.79 0.39
C LEU A 59 -0.14 -17.09 -0.63
N LEU A 60 -0.25 -16.51 -1.83
CA LEU A 60 0.76 -16.69 -2.88
C LEU A 60 2.10 -16.06 -2.47
N ASP A 61 2.07 -14.86 -1.91
CA ASP A 61 3.25 -14.15 -1.43
C ASP A 61 3.94 -14.94 -0.30
N TYR A 62 3.17 -15.49 0.63
CA TYR A 62 3.70 -16.34 1.70
C TYR A 62 4.31 -17.64 1.17
N ARG A 63 3.63 -18.33 0.24
CA ARG A 63 4.17 -19.55 -0.37
C ARG A 63 5.47 -19.31 -1.14
N ARG A 64 5.67 -18.10 -1.69
CA ARG A 64 6.86 -17.73 -2.46
C ARG A 64 8.01 -17.19 -1.60
N GLY A 65 7.70 -16.38 -0.59
CA GLY A 65 8.69 -15.59 0.16
C GLY A 65 8.58 -15.73 1.67
N GLY A 66 7.79 -16.69 2.16
CA GLY A 66 7.53 -16.87 3.59
C GLY A 66 6.93 -15.63 4.24
N PHE A 67 7.25 -15.46 5.52
CA PHE A 67 6.75 -14.32 6.31
C PHE A 67 7.20 -12.96 5.75
N ASP A 68 8.44 -12.85 5.26
CA ASP A 68 8.95 -11.61 4.67
C ASP A 68 8.17 -11.22 3.39
N GLY A 69 7.64 -12.19 2.66
CA GLY A 69 6.73 -11.97 1.53
C GLY A 69 5.46 -11.20 1.91
N LEU A 70 5.01 -11.31 3.16
CA LEU A 70 3.82 -10.62 3.67
C LEU A 70 4.10 -9.18 4.12
N LYS A 71 5.37 -8.80 4.34
CA LYS A 71 5.72 -7.44 4.72
C LYS A 71 5.36 -6.49 3.57
N PRO A 72 4.65 -5.37 3.82
CA PRO A 72 4.37 -4.42 2.76
C PRO A 72 5.67 -3.96 2.10
N LYS A 73 5.72 -4.06 0.77
CA LYS A 73 6.85 -3.57 0.00
C LYS A 73 6.83 -2.04 -0.03
N ARG A 74 8.00 -1.43 0.08
CA ARG A 74 8.15 -0.01 -0.24
C ARG A 74 7.86 0.12 -1.73
N ARG A 75 6.92 0.98 -2.12
CA ARG A 75 6.67 1.21 -3.54
C ARG A 75 7.92 1.83 -4.16
N SER A 76 8.29 1.38 -5.36
CA SER A 76 9.44 1.88 -6.12
C SER A 76 9.25 3.31 -6.61
N ASP A 77 8.01 3.79 -6.72
CA ASP A 77 7.64 5.15 -7.15
C ASP A 77 7.66 6.18 -6.00
N ARG A 78 8.10 5.78 -4.80
CA ARG A 78 8.12 6.70 -3.65
C ARG A 78 9.17 7.79 -3.88
N GLY A 79 8.70 8.98 -4.27
CA GLY A 79 9.53 10.15 -4.60
C GLY A 79 9.52 10.51 -6.10
N GLN A 80 8.87 9.72 -6.95
CA GLN A 80 8.71 10.05 -8.37
C GLN A 80 7.27 10.51 -8.66
N PRO A 81 7.09 11.71 -9.24
CA PRO A 81 5.77 12.17 -9.61
C PRO A 81 5.21 11.34 -10.77
N ARG A 82 4.08 10.65 -10.55
CA ARG A 82 3.43 9.78 -11.56
C ARG A 82 2.93 10.52 -12.81
N LYS A 83 2.83 11.84 -12.77
CA LYS A 83 2.26 12.69 -13.83
C LYS A 83 3.22 13.76 -14.37
N LEU A 84 4.34 14.02 -13.68
CA LEU A 84 5.33 14.99 -14.18
C LEU A 84 6.35 14.22 -15.01
N ASN A 85 6.37 14.49 -16.31
CA ASN A 85 7.53 14.17 -17.12
C ASN A 85 8.64 15.20 -16.83
N ARG A 86 9.86 14.88 -17.24
CA ARG A 86 11.04 15.71 -16.97
C ARG A 86 10.92 17.11 -17.58
N GLU A 87 10.30 17.23 -18.76
CA GLU A 87 10.09 18.51 -19.44
C GLU A 87 9.17 19.44 -18.65
N LEU A 88 8.06 18.93 -18.12
CA LEU A 88 7.15 19.71 -17.27
C LEU A 88 7.82 20.09 -15.93
N GLU A 89 8.65 19.21 -15.37
CA GLU A 89 9.43 19.51 -14.17
C GLU A 89 10.41 20.67 -14.42
N GLU A 90 11.16 20.61 -15.53
CA GLU A 90 12.09 21.67 -15.93
C GLU A 90 11.36 23.00 -16.21
N HIS A 91 10.18 22.94 -16.85
CA HIS A 91 9.35 24.11 -17.10
C HIS A 91 8.85 24.79 -15.81
N ILE A 92 8.33 24.00 -14.86
CA ILE A 92 7.86 24.53 -13.56
C ILE A 92 9.04 25.13 -12.76
N ILE A 93 10.22 24.50 -12.81
CA ILE A 93 11.43 25.05 -12.17
C ILE A 93 11.83 26.39 -12.81
N ALA A 94 11.78 26.51 -14.13
CA ALA A 94 12.08 27.76 -14.83
C ALA A 94 11.13 28.89 -14.40
N LEU A 95 9.82 28.63 -14.43
CA LEU A 95 8.80 29.56 -13.96
C LEU A 95 8.99 29.95 -12.49
N ARG A 96 9.35 28.99 -11.62
CA ARG A 96 9.61 29.27 -10.21
C ARG A 96 10.85 30.15 -10.00
N LYS A 97 11.87 30.01 -10.85
CA LYS A 97 13.09 30.82 -10.79
C LYS A 97 12.85 32.28 -11.17
N GLU A 98 11.88 32.54 -12.05
CA GLU A 98 11.45 33.87 -12.46
C GLU A 98 10.55 34.51 -11.39
N ALA A 99 9.65 33.73 -10.81
CA ALA A 99 8.68 34.18 -9.79
C ALA A 99 9.17 34.01 -8.34
N ARG A 100 10.47 34.22 -8.04
CA ARG A 100 11.02 33.98 -6.68
C ARG A 100 10.45 34.87 -5.59
N ASN A 101 10.00 36.05 -5.96
CA ASN A 101 9.36 37.03 -5.08
C ASN A 101 7.92 36.64 -4.68
N LEU A 102 7.28 35.73 -5.42
CA LEU A 102 5.93 35.28 -5.10
C LEU A 102 5.95 34.22 -3.99
N PRO A 103 5.00 34.29 -3.03
CA PRO A 103 4.71 33.18 -2.13
C PRO A 103 4.33 31.92 -2.90
N ALA A 104 4.66 30.75 -2.36
CA ALA A 104 4.42 29.47 -3.03
C ALA A 104 2.93 29.21 -3.34
N SER A 105 2.01 29.72 -2.51
CA SER A 105 0.57 29.64 -2.76
C SER A 105 0.14 30.41 -4.00
N VAL A 106 0.60 31.66 -4.14
CA VAL A 106 0.28 32.52 -5.30
C VAL A 106 0.89 31.97 -6.58
N PHE A 107 2.11 31.43 -6.50
CA PHE A 107 2.74 30.76 -7.64
C PHE A 107 1.95 29.51 -8.08
N TYR A 108 1.44 28.73 -7.13
CA TYR A 108 0.61 27.57 -7.42
C TYR A 108 -0.70 27.98 -8.12
N ASP A 109 -1.36 29.04 -7.67
CA ASP A 109 -2.61 29.54 -8.28
C ASP A 109 -2.41 29.97 -9.74
N GLN A 110 -1.19 30.32 -10.15
CA GLN A 110 -0.86 30.66 -11.54
C GLN A 110 -0.61 29.44 -12.44
N LEU A 111 -0.47 28.24 -11.86
CA LEU A 111 -0.20 26.98 -12.58
C LEU A 111 -1.46 26.12 -12.79
N VAL A 112 -2.59 26.49 -12.18
CA VAL A 112 -3.86 25.74 -12.20
C VAL A 112 -4.86 26.33 -13.19
#